data_AF-A0A7S4CLE4-F1
#
_entry.id   AF-A0A7S4CLE4-F1
#
_cell.length_a   1.000
_cell.length_b   1.000
_cell.length_c   1.000
_cell.angle_alpha   90.00
_cell.angle_beta   90.00
_cell.angle_gamma   90.00
#
_symmetry.space_group_name_H-M   'P 1'
#
loop_
_entity.id
_entity.type
_entity.pdbx_description
1 polymer ?
#
loop_
_entity_poly.entity_id
_entity_poly.type
_entity_poly.pdbx_seq_one_letter_code
_entity_poly.pdbx_strand_id
1 'polypeptide(L)'
;SATEKCWTFPIERYDSVVQALQSADAPIDISHIPTTVFKVIQKHKEASHLTLPKVEWDRLPARLTDALFPFQRQGIEFAVQRNARVLIGDEMGLGKTVQAIAVAALYVREWPLLICCPASLRWQWAESIEKWLPFMSQDRIK
;
A
#
# COMPACT_ATOMS: atom_id res chain seq x y z
N SER A 1 -7.22 -34.60 1.45
CA SER A 1 -7.77 -33.24 1.31
C SER A 1 -8.11 -32.98 -0.13
N ALA A 2 -9.38 -32.75 -0.45
CA ALA A 2 -9.82 -32.43 -1.80
C ALA A 2 -9.31 -31.04 -2.19
N THR A 3 -8.69 -30.93 -3.37
CA THR A 3 -8.26 -29.67 -4.00
C THR A 3 -9.50 -28.91 -4.47
N GLU A 4 -9.79 -27.76 -3.85
CA GLU A 4 -10.82 -26.85 -4.36
C GLU A 4 -10.41 -26.34 -5.75
N LYS A 5 -11.30 -26.51 -6.74
CA LYS A 5 -11.10 -25.95 -8.08
C LYS A 5 -11.45 -24.47 -8.05
N CYS A 6 -10.48 -23.62 -8.39
CA CYS A 6 -10.67 -22.17 -8.48
C CYS A 6 -10.59 -21.73 -9.95
N TRP A 7 -11.53 -20.88 -10.36
CA TRP A 7 -11.51 -20.21 -11.66
C TRP A 7 -11.48 -18.71 -11.45
N THR A 8 -10.73 -18.00 -12.30
CA THR A 8 -10.62 -16.54 -12.25
C THR A 8 -11.01 -15.97 -13.61
N PHE A 9 -11.61 -14.77 -13.61
CA PHE A 9 -11.98 -14.06 -14.82
C PHE A 9 -11.85 -12.54 -14.61
N PRO A 10 -11.66 -11.76 -15.69
CA PRO A 10 -11.58 -10.30 -15.59
C PRO A 10 -12.89 -9.69 -15.06
N ILE A 11 -12.79 -8.67 -14.21
CA ILE A 11 -13.96 -8.05 -13.55
C ILE A 11 -14.98 -7.48 -14.55
N GLU A 12 -14.52 -7.13 -15.75
CA GLU A 12 -15.34 -6.62 -16.85
C GLU A 12 -16.37 -7.65 -17.34
N ARG A 13 -16.14 -8.94 -17.06
CA ARG A 13 -17.04 -10.04 -17.44
C ARG A 13 -17.99 -10.46 -16.33
N TYR A 14 -17.99 -9.75 -15.19
CA TYR A 14 -18.77 -10.14 -14.01
C TYR A 14 -20.24 -10.39 -14.32
N ASP A 15 -20.92 -9.44 -14.96
CA ASP A 15 -22.36 -9.55 -15.23
C ASP A 15 -22.67 -10.72 -16.16
N SER A 16 -21.85 -10.92 -17.20
CA SER A 16 -22.00 -12.04 -18.14
C SER A 16 -21.79 -13.40 -17.46
N VAL A 17 -20.84 -13.50 -16.54
CA VAL A 17 -20.58 -14.74 -15.79
C VAL A 17 -21.72 -15.02 -14.82
N VAL A 18 -22.16 -14.02 -14.05
CA VAL A 18 -23.30 -14.16 -13.13
C VAL A 18 -24.55 -14.59 -13.88
N GLN A 19 -24.83 -13.96 -15.03
CA GLN A 19 -25.97 -14.32 -15.87
C GLN A 19 -25.86 -15.77 -16.39
N ALA A 20 -24.69 -16.18 -16.86
CA ALA A 20 -24.46 -17.55 -17.33
C ALA A 20 -24.64 -18.58 -16.20
N LEU A 21 -24.15 -18.29 -14.99
CA LEU A 21 -24.29 -19.15 -13.82
C LEU A 21 -25.74 -19.24 -13.34
N GLN A 22 -26.49 -18.13 -13.37
CA GLN A 22 -27.92 -18.13 -13.04
C GLN A 22 -28.77 -18.89 -14.07
N SER A 23 -28.34 -18.90 -15.34
CA SER A 23 -29.00 -19.67 -16.40
C SER A 23 -28.63 -21.15 -16.41
N ALA A 24 -27.57 -21.54 -15.69
CA ALA A 24 -27.20 -22.93 -15.53
C ALA A 24 -28.20 -23.57 -14.57
N ASP A 25 -28.93 -24.59 -15.03
CA ASP A 25 -29.86 -25.38 -14.23
C ASP A 25 -29.08 -26.29 -13.24
N ALA A 26 -28.41 -25.64 -12.28
CA ALA A 26 -27.55 -26.26 -11.30
C ALA A 26 -27.76 -25.59 -9.93
N PRO A 27 -27.69 -26.36 -8.83
CA PRO A 27 -27.87 -25.82 -7.48
C PRO A 27 -26.62 -25.03 -7.05
N ILE A 28 -26.55 -23.76 -7.48
CA ILE A 28 -25.42 -22.85 -7.23
C ILE A 28 -25.88 -21.75 -6.26
N ASP A 29 -25.10 -21.53 -5.19
CA ASP A 29 -25.22 -20.34 -4.36
C ASP A 29 -24.28 -19.25 -4.86
N ILE A 30 -24.82 -18.07 -5.20
CA ILE A 30 -24.06 -16.97 -5.79
C ILE A 30 -24.07 -15.79 -4.81
N SER A 31 -22.90 -15.49 -4.24
CA SER A 31 -22.69 -14.26 -3.49
C SER A 31 -22.28 -13.12 -4.44
N HIS A 32 -23.06 -12.04 -4.42
CA HIS A 32 -22.79 -10.90 -5.28
C HIS A 32 -21.70 -9.98 -4.71
N ILE A 33 -20.89 -9.41 -5.60
CA ILE A 33 -19.92 -8.40 -5.23
C ILE A 33 -20.70 -7.11 -4.89
N PRO A 34 -20.51 -6.51 -3.70
CA PRO A 34 -21.18 -5.27 -3.36
C PRO A 34 -20.87 -4.15 -4.36
N THR A 35 -21.87 -3.34 -4.71
CA THR A 35 -21.73 -2.22 -5.66
C THR A 35 -20.64 -1.22 -5.28
N THR A 36 -20.36 -1.08 -3.98
CA THR A 36 -19.25 -0.28 -3.45
C THR A 36 -17.89 -0.73 -4.01
N VAL A 37 -17.68 -2.03 -4.18
CA VAL A 37 -16.42 -2.57 -4.73
C VAL A 37 -16.26 -2.18 -6.19
N PHE A 38 -17.32 -2.30 -7.00
CA PHE A 38 -17.29 -1.85 -8.40
C PHE A 38 -16.97 -0.36 -8.52
N LYS A 39 -17.57 0.48 -7.70
CA LYS A 39 -17.28 1.93 -7.66
C LYS A 39 -15.82 2.20 -7.32
N VAL A 40 -15.26 1.48 -6.35
CA VAL A 40 -13.84 1.59 -5.98
C VAL A 40 -12.94 1.17 -7.14
N ILE A 41 -13.22 0.05 -7.79
CA ILE A 41 -12.45 -0.45 -8.95
C ILE A 41 -12.50 0.56 -10.10
N GLN A 42 -13.68 1.06 -10.44
CA GLN A 42 -13.84 2.03 -11.53
C GLN A 42 -13.07 3.32 -11.25
N LYS A 43 -13.22 3.89 -10.05
CA LYS A 43 -12.48 5.09 -9.63
C LYS A 43 -10.96 4.88 -9.73
N HIS A 44 -10.46 3.70 -9.37
CA HIS A 44 -9.04 3.37 -9.49
C HIS A 44 -8.58 3.24 -10.95
N LYS A 45 -9.42 2.71 -11.85
CA LYS A 45 -9.12 2.68 -13.29
C LYS A 45 -9.03 4.09 -13.89
N GLU A 46 -9.98 4.96 -13.56
CA GLU A 46 -10.00 6.34 -14.07
C GLU A 46 -8.75 7.13 -13.62
N ALA A 47 -8.30 6.92 -12.37
CA ALA A 47 -7.08 7.54 -11.84
C ALA A 47 -5.78 7.07 -12.54
N SER A 48 -5.81 5.93 -13.24
CA SER A 48 -4.61 5.36 -13.88
C SER A 48 -4.18 6.07 -15.17
N HIS A 49 -5.02 6.95 -15.73
CA HIS A 49 -4.72 7.73 -16.94
C HIS A 49 -4.01 9.07 -16.67
N LEU A 50 -3.79 9.43 -15.41
CA LEU A 50 -3.15 10.69 -15.03
C LEU A 50 -1.62 10.56 -15.04
N THR A 51 -0.93 11.68 -15.27
CA THR A 51 0.51 11.75 -15.06
C THR A 51 0.82 11.40 -13.61
N LEU A 52 1.59 10.34 -13.43
CA LEU A 52 1.95 9.84 -12.12
C LEU A 52 2.94 10.80 -11.44
N PRO A 53 2.71 11.17 -10.16
CA PRO A 53 3.64 12.01 -9.43
C PRO A 53 5.00 11.32 -9.34
N LYS A 54 6.07 12.09 -9.58
CA LYS A 54 7.45 11.62 -9.42
C LYS A 54 7.90 11.85 -7.98
N VAL A 55 8.81 11.00 -7.52
CA VAL A 55 9.42 11.14 -6.20
C VAL A 55 10.42 12.30 -6.22
N GLU A 56 10.26 13.24 -5.30
CA GLU A 56 11.22 14.32 -5.02
C GLU A 56 12.27 13.81 -4.02
N TRP A 57 13.24 13.04 -4.52
CA TRP A 57 14.28 12.38 -3.71
C TRP A 57 15.17 13.34 -2.92
N ASP A 58 15.28 14.58 -3.38
CA ASP A 58 16.00 15.69 -2.75
C ASP A 58 15.36 16.14 -1.43
N ARG A 59 14.07 15.83 -1.21
CA ARG A 59 13.38 16.09 0.06
C ARG A 59 13.76 15.09 1.17
N LEU A 60 14.38 13.97 0.82
CA LEU A 60 14.80 12.96 1.79
C LEU A 60 16.23 13.22 2.27
N PRO A 61 16.55 12.95 3.55
CA PRO A 61 17.94 12.99 4.02
C PRO A 61 18.81 12.05 3.19
N ALA A 62 19.98 12.51 2.75
CA ALA A 62 20.88 11.72 1.89
C ALA A 62 21.18 10.33 2.47
N ARG A 63 21.46 10.26 3.79
CA ARG A 63 21.67 9.01 4.52
C ARG A 63 20.54 8.00 4.35
N LEU A 64 19.28 8.47 4.34
CA LEU A 64 18.12 7.62 4.13
C LEU A 64 18.06 7.15 2.69
N THR A 65 18.19 8.06 1.72
CA THR A 65 18.16 7.75 0.29
C THR A 65 19.24 6.74 -0.11
N ASP A 66 20.45 6.89 0.42
CA ASP A 66 21.60 6.03 0.12
C ASP A 66 21.48 4.63 0.73
N ALA A 67 20.75 4.49 1.83
CA ALA A 67 20.53 3.21 2.50
C ALA A 67 19.41 2.36 1.87
N LEU A 68 18.59 2.94 0.99
CA LEU A 68 17.46 2.24 0.37
C LEU A 68 17.93 1.28 -0.73
N PHE A 69 17.49 0.03 -0.65
CA PHE A 69 17.66 -0.94 -1.73
C PHE A 69 16.82 -0.57 -2.96
N PRO A 70 17.20 -1.04 -4.17
CA PRO A 70 16.46 -0.76 -5.39
C PRO A 70 14.96 -1.13 -5.32
N PHE A 71 14.61 -2.26 -4.70
CA PHE A 71 13.21 -2.67 -4.54
C PHE A 71 12.42 -1.75 -3.59
N GLN A 72 13.07 -1.24 -2.54
CA GLN A 72 12.44 -0.29 -1.62
C GLN A 72 12.16 1.05 -2.32
N ARG A 73 13.07 1.48 -3.21
CA ARG A 73 12.86 2.70 -4.04
C ARG A 73 11.65 2.54 -4.95
N GLN A 74 11.52 1.40 -5.62
CA GLN A 74 10.32 1.08 -6.42
C GLN A 74 9.05 1.08 -5.57
N GLY A 75 9.11 0.54 -4.35
CA GLY A 75 7.98 0.57 -3.42
C GLY A 75 7.61 1.99 -2.95
N ILE A 76 8.59 2.88 -2.77
CA ILE A 76 8.34 4.30 -2.46
C ILE A 76 7.72 5.04 -3.64
N GLU A 77 8.24 4.81 -4.86
CA GLU A 77 7.64 5.33 -6.09
C GLU A 77 6.18 4.89 -6.21
N PHE A 78 5.91 3.59 -6.03
CA PHE A 78 4.57 3.04 -6.04
C PHE A 78 3.65 3.69 -4.98
N ALA A 79 4.20 4.03 -3.80
CA ALA A 79 3.49 4.74 -2.75
C ALA A 79 3.14 6.18 -3.12
N VAL A 80 4.09 6.92 -3.66
CA VAL A 80 3.90 8.32 -4.10
C VAL A 80 2.85 8.41 -5.20
N GLN A 81 2.88 7.48 -6.16
CA GLN A 81 1.88 7.34 -7.22
C GLN A 81 0.45 7.10 -6.70
N ARG A 82 0.32 6.64 -5.45
CA ARG A 82 -0.96 6.34 -4.77
C ARG A 82 -1.24 7.27 -3.61
N ASN A 83 -0.59 8.44 -3.57
CA ASN A 83 -0.74 9.41 -2.47
C ASN A 83 -0.52 8.77 -1.09
N ALA A 84 0.57 8.01 -0.96
CA ALA A 84 0.96 7.24 0.24
C ALA A 84 -0.03 6.13 0.68
N ARG A 85 -1.07 5.82 -0.10
CA ARG A 85 -2.05 4.77 0.22
C ARG A 85 -1.60 3.42 -0.32
N VAL A 86 -0.78 2.72 0.46
CA VAL A 86 -0.20 1.43 0.06
C VAL A 86 -0.14 0.41 1.19
N LEU A 87 -0.11 -0.86 0.79
CA LEU A 87 0.26 -1.98 1.65
C LEU A 87 1.68 -2.42 1.27
N ILE A 88 2.63 -2.27 2.19
CA ILE A 88 4.01 -2.75 2.00
C ILE A 88 4.08 -4.20 2.49
N GLY A 89 4.11 -5.13 1.53
CA GLY A 89 4.01 -6.57 1.76
C GLY A 89 5.33 -7.34 1.67
N ASP A 90 6.47 -6.67 1.72
CA ASP A 90 7.78 -7.32 1.55
C ASP A 90 8.07 -8.35 2.64
N GLU A 91 8.99 -9.29 2.37
CA GLU A 91 9.37 -10.32 3.33
C GLU A 91 9.90 -9.76 4.66
N MET A 92 9.82 -10.58 5.70
CA MET A 92 10.29 -10.24 7.05
C MET A 92 11.81 -9.96 6.99
N GLY A 93 12.27 -8.87 7.61
CA GLY A 93 13.69 -8.50 7.62
C GLY A 93 14.17 -7.61 6.48
N LEU A 94 13.39 -7.42 5.41
CA LEU A 94 13.80 -6.59 4.24
C LEU A 94 13.69 -5.07 4.44
N GLY A 95 13.48 -4.58 5.67
CA GLY A 95 13.49 -3.14 5.96
C GLY A 95 12.21 -2.38 5.59
N LYS A 96 11.02 -2.98 5.77
CA LYS A 96 9.73 -2.29 5.58
C LYS A 96 9.60 -0.99 6.39
N THR A 97 10.20 -0.95 7.59
CA THR A 97 10.18 0.24 8.46
C THR A 97 10.90 1.42 7.82
N VAL A 98 12.10 1.22 7.25
CA VAL A 98 12.85 2.32 6.61
C VAL A 98 12.13 2.82 5.35
N GLN A 99 11.48 1.91 4.61
CA GLN A 99 10.66 2.26 3.46
C GLN A 99 9.42 3.08 3.87
N ALA A 100 8.72 2.68 4.93
CA ALA A 100 7.57 3.43 5.45
C ALA A 100 7.97 4.82 5.96
N ILE A 101 9.12 4.94 6.64
CA ILE A 101 9.67 6.23 7.08
C ILE A 101 10.02 7.12 5.88
N ALA A 102 10.64 6.57 4.84
CA ALA A 102 10.93 7.32 3.61
C ALA A 102 9.66 7.85 2.94
N VAL A 103 8.60 7.03 2.84
CA VAL A 103 7.30 7.49 2.36
C VAL A 103 6.79 8.62 3.26
N ALA A 104 6.72 8.43 4.58
CA ALA A 104 6.19 9.45 5.50
C ALA A 104 6.96 10.79 5.44
N ALA A 105 8.28 10.74 5.24
CA ALA A 105 9.13 11.92 5.14
C ALA A 105 8.87 12.76 3.87
N LEU A 106 8.49 12.14 2.75
CA LEU A 106 8.08 12.85 1.54
C LEU A 106 6.81 13.71 1.76
N TYR A 107 6.00 13.34 2.76
CA TYR A 107 4.76 14.00 3.15
C TYR A 107 4.90 14.81 4.45
N VAL A 108 6.13 15.23 4.83
CA VAL A 108 6.39 15.97 6.08
C VAL A 108 5.53 17.23 6.27
N ARG A 109 5.06 17.84 5.17
CA ARG A 109 4.17 19.02 5.20
C ARG A 109 2.75 18.70 5.66
N GLU A 110 2.34 17.45 5.65
CA GLU A 110 1.00 16.97 6.05
C GLU A 110 0.97 16.44 7.49
N TRP A 111 2.08 16.52 8.21
CA TRP A 111 2.19 16.03 9.58
C TRP A 111 1.31 16.86 10.54
N PRO A 112 0.81 16.27 11.65
CA PRO A 112 1.41 15.19 12.44
C PRO A 112 1.29 13.76 11.86
N LEU A 113 2.33 12.94 12.07
CA LEU A 113 2.35 11.51 11.72
C LEU A 113 1.92 10.64 12.92
N LEU A 114 0.95 9.74 12.70
CA LEU A 114 0.56 8.71 13.66
C LEU A 114 1.04 7.33 13.20
N ILE A 115 1.76 6.62 14.08
CA ILE A 115 2.21 5.24 13.84
C ILE A 115 1.54 4.32 14.84
N CYS A 116 0.72 3.40 14.35
CA CYS A 116 0.09 2.36 15.15
C CYS A 116 0.92 1.07 15.02
N CYS A 117 1.45 0.57 16.14
CA CYS A 117 2.23 -0.66 16.18
C CYS A 117 2.01 -1.40 17.52
N PRO A 118 2.33 -2.70 17.61
CA PRO A 118 2.39 -3.41 18.89
C PRO A 118 3.32 -2.71 19.88
N ALA A 119 2.97 -2.75 21.17
CA ALA A 119 3.73 -2.05 22.22
C ALA A 119 5.23 -2.41 22.24
N SER A 120 5.58 -3.67 21.93
CA SER A 120 6.96 -4.15 21.84
C SER A 120 7.78 -3.49 20.73
N LEU A 121 7.15 -2.95 19.69
CA LEU A 121 7.83 -2.30 18.56
C LEU A 121 7.90 -0.78 18.70
N ARG A 122 7.24 -0.18 19.71
CA ARG A 122 7.17 1.28 19.89
C ARG A 122 8.57 1.91 19.93
N TRP A 123 9.47 1.33 20.71
CA TRP A 123 10.85 1.83 20.85
C TRP A 123 11.65 1.67 19.55
N GLN A 124 11.50 0.55 18.86
CA GLN A 124 12.18 0.31 17.58
C GLN A 124 11.74 1.31 16.50
N TRP A 125 10.45 1.69 16.50
CA TRP A 125 9.96 2.75 15.63
C TRP A 125 10.56 4.12 16.00
N ALA A 126 10.60 4.47 17.28
CA ALA A 126 11.20 5.72 17.74
C ALA A 126 12.68 5.84 17.35
N GLU A 127 13.49 4.81 17.62
CA GLU A 127 14.91 4.75 17.24
C GLU A 127 15.10 4.83 15.72
N SER A 128 14.23 4.16 14.95
CA SER A 128 14.29 4.20 13.49
C SER A 128 14.00 5.61 12.96
N ILE A 129 13.01 6.30 13.51
CA ILE A 129 12.67 7.68 13.11
C ILE A 129 13.82 8.61 13.44
N GLU A 130 14.40 8.54 14.63
CA GLU A 130 15.55 9.38 15.01
C GLU A 130 16.77 9.11 14.11
N LYS A 131 17.06 7.83 13.83
CA LYS A 131 18.17 7.42 12.97
C LYS A 131 18.03 7.99 11.55
N TRP A 132 16.83 7.96 10.98
CA TRP A 132 16.58 8.29 9.57
C TRP A 132 16.15 9.73 9.34
N LEU A 133 15.47 10.35 10.30
CA LEU A 133 14.92 11.72 10.27
C LEU A 133 15.45 12.54 11.45
N PRO A 134 16.76 12.90 11.48
CA PRO A 134 17.39 13.53 12.65
C PRO A 134 16.85 14.93 12.99
N PHE A 135 16.06 15.55 12.11
CA PHE A 135 15.35 16.80 12.39
C PHE A 135 14.11 16.60 13.30
N MET A 136 13.72 15.36 13.56
CA MET A 136 12.67 15.00 14.53
C MET A 136 13.33 14.64 15.86
N SER A 137 13.32 15.54 16.85
CA SER A 137 13.79 15.22 18.21
C SER A 137 12.83 14.24 18.92
N GLN A 138 13.38 13.38 19.79
CA GLN A 138 12.59 12.42 20.58
C GLN A 138 11.50 13.10 21.43
N ASP A 139 11.74 14.34 21.89
CA ASP A 139 10.78 15.12 22.70
C ASP A 139 9.45 15.38 21.96
N ARG A 140 9.44 15.21 20.63
CA ARG A 140 8.25 15.38 19.79
C ARG A 140 7.49 14.08 19.53
N ILE A 141 8.04 12.92 19.95
CA ILE A 141 7.43 11.60 19.80
C ILE A 141 6.67 11.26 21.09
N LYS A 142 5.35 11.30 21.05
CA LYS A 142 4.46 11.02 22.19
C LYS A 142 4.02 9.56 22.26
#